data_AF-A0A8J8D2X2-F1
#
_entry.id   AF-A0A8J8D2X2-F1
#
_cell.length_a   1.000
_cell.length_b   1.000
_cell.length_c   1.000
_cell.angle_alpha   90.00
_cell.angle_beta   90.00
_cell.angle_gamma   90.00
#
_symmetry.space_group_name_H-M   'P 1'
#
loop_
_entity.id
_entity.type
_entity.pdbx_description
1 polymer ?
#
loop_
_entity_poly.entity_id
_entity_poly.type
_entity_poly.pdbx_seq_one_letter_code
_entity_poly.pdbx_strand_id
1 'polypeptide(L)'
;MRKYILLIFLLHLFLSHYVLADSPEITGIIHYHDGFLVLTQGSANNTTQLWFFEPGKGFKLLNATFPNLTFVHSNGERVLLYRNLSNPYFPDFQLYTYDGKLHFLGNFTGIDDLYDASAIYWNGEFYFFFEIEGTFKVGLYHWYAIVNNSIYSLIKPSDIDKEYSFACTWLDDSCYLGDIQSVPHGYLVVYTPFSSYWGEPQLVKLNGSELVIKNLTEDGLSSDWVLPNLDGHYEGFLCFNGTHFATIMHNANQLLFNNSTVWTRYFEIINLNGSYRLIPLGSIPRESNLSLTFAGTYNGKWIIRKDYWWKPEKGQIPKWHRKVLEYILISSKGIEEVENATDITPVCRKNRPQVVFIGRRPVKGTLKFNGSEVTVNGSVLYHKGNAFKLPFKPKIADCGNGCLLSDGRRLAYFDGNGVRIVEFPGERSLERSYLAALGIAVIVLLLAWRLRK
;
A
#
# COMPACT_ATOMS: atom_id res chain seq x y z
N MET A 1 67.64 20.63 -3.58
CA MET A 1 66.83 19.40 -3.59
C MET A 1 65.76 19.34 -2.48
N ARG A 2 66.09 19.43 -1.18
CA ARG A 2 65.09 19.36 -0.08
C ARG A 2 63.87 20.30 -0.19
N LYS A 3 64.02 21.52 -0.73
CA LYS A 3 62.91 22.50 -0.88
C LYS A 3 61.88 22.10 -1.95
N TYR A 4 62.30 21.40 -3.01
CA TYR A 4 61.41 20.99 -4.10
C TYR A 4 60.62 19.72 -3.73
N ILE A 5 61.19 18.85 -2.89
CA ILE A 5 60.50 17.67 -2.36
C ILE A 5 59.32 18.09 -1.47
N LEU A 6 59.48 19.12 -0.64
CA LEU A 6 58.40 19.63 0.20
C LEU A 6 57.27 20.26 -0.64
N LEU A 7 57.63 20.97 -1.72
CA LEU A 7 56.68 21.56 -2.65
C LEU A 7 55.90 20.48 -3.42
N ILE A 8 56.59 19.43 -3.90
CA ILE A 8 55.97 18.29 -4.59
C ILE A 8 55.10 17.50 -3.63
N PHE A 9 55.51 17.31 -2.37
CA PHE A 9 54.70 16.64 -1.34
C PHE A 9 53.43 17.42 -1.00
N LEU A 10 53.53 18.75 -0.87
CA LEU A 10 52.37 19.64 -0.73
C LEU A 10 51.48 19.61 -1.97
N LEU A 11 52.04 19.66 -3.18
CA LEU A 11 51.28 19.54 -4.42
C LEU A 11 50.58 18.18 -4.51
N HIS A 12 51.24 17.10 -4.07
CA HIS A 12 50.65 15.76 -4.02
C HIS A 12 49.54 15.66 -2.96
N LEU A 13 49.65 16.37 -1.82
CA LEU A 13 48.58 16.51 -0.83
C LEU A 13 47.38 17.33 -1.35
N PHE A 14 47.62 18.32 -2.22
CA PHE A 14 46.55 19.07 -2.90
C PHE A 14 45.95 18.33 -4.10
N LEU A 15 46.70 17.44 -4.75
CA LEU A 15 46.30 16.63 -5.91
C LEU A 15 45.85 15.20 -5.54
N SER A 16 46.05 14.74 -4.31
CA SER A 16 45.66 13.39 -3.88
C SER A 16 44.16 13.33 -3.65
N HIS A 17 43.43 12.72 -4.57
CA HIS A 17 42.08 12.15 -4.42
C HIS A 17 40.92 12.99 -3.84
N TYR A 18 41.12 14.23 -3.41
CA TYR A 18 40.07 15.05 -2.80
C TYR A 18 39.36 15.99 -3.79
N VAL A 19 39.67 15.97 -5.10
CA VAL A 19 39.15 16.96 -6.07
C VAL A 19 37.80 16.58 -6.71
N LEU A 20 37.32 15.34 -6.58
CA LEU A 20 36.00 14.95 -7.11
C LEU A 20 35.16 14.35 -5.99
N ALA A 21 34.58 15.22 -5.15
CA ALA A 21 33.50 14.80 -4.26
C ALA A 21 32.19 14.82 -5.06
N ASP A 22 31.66 13.62 -5.32
CA ASP A 22 30.33 13.42 -5.90
C ASP A 22 29.26 14.00 -4.96
N SER A 23 28.21 14.59 -5.54
CA SER A 23 26.99 14.95 -4.80
C SER A 23 26.42 13.71 -4.11
N PRO A 24 25.92 13.81 -2.86
CA PRO A 24 25.37 12.66 -2.15
C PRO A 24 24.24 12.04 -2.99
N GLU A 25 24.24 10.70 -3.10
CA GLU A 25 23.27 9.98 -3.92
C GLU A 25 21.88 10.11 -3.29
N ILE A 26 20.94 10.68 -4.04
CA ILE A 26 19.54 10.85 -3.63
C ILE A 26 18.82 9.52 -3.83
N THR A 27 18.31 8.95 -2.75
CA THR A 27 17.66 7.64 -2.73
C THR A 27 16.14 7.73 -2.60
N GLY A 28 15.61 8.85 -2.12
CA GLY A 28 14.17 9.05 -1.98
C GLY A 28 13.76 10.52 -1.90
N ILE A 29 12.57 10.82 -2.40
CA ILE A 29 11.90 12.12 -2.27
C ILE A 29 10.45 11.82 -1.90
N ILE A 30 9.91 12.57 -0.94
CA ILE A 30 8.48 12.55 -0.66
C ILE A 30 8.00 13.90 -0.14
N HIS A 31 6.78 14.28 -0.50
CA HIS A 31 6.10 15.50 -0.07
C HIS A 31 5.87 15.48 1.44
N TYR A 32 6.11 16.61 2.10
CA TYR A 32 5.99 16.76 3.54
C TYR A 32 5.81 18.24 3.90
N HIS A 33 4.70 18.57 4.56
CA HIS A 33 4.19 19.92 4.81
C HIS A 33 4.25 20.77 3.54
N ASP A 34 4.88 21.94 3.60
CA ASP A 34 5.03 22.85 2.47
C ASP A 34 6.24 22.54 1.59
N GLY A 35 6.90 21.40 1.82
CA GLY A 35 8.15 21.03 1.16
C GLY A 35 8.28 19.55 0.89
N PHE A 36 9.52 19.07 0.91
CA PHE A 36 9.86 17.68 0.59
C PHE A 36 10.90 17.16 1.56
N LEU A 37 10.68 15.95 2.06
CA LEU A 37 11.75 15.17 2.65
C LEU A 37 12.57 14.51 1.55
N VAL A 38 13.89 14.56 1.69
CA VAL A 38 14.85 13.97 0.77
C VAL A 38 15.78 13.04 1.55
N LEU A 39 15.83 11.78 1.13
CA LEU A 39 16.79 10.80 1.64
C LEU A 39 18.01 10.78 0.72
N THR A 40 19.19 10.80 1.34
CA THR A 40 20.45 10.56 0.65
C THR A 40 21.21 9.40 1.29
N GLN A 41 22.05 8.73 0.51
CA GLN A 41 22.97 7.73 1.03
C GLN A 41 23.94 8.38 2.02
N GLY A 42 24.06 7.80 3.23
CA GLY A 42 24.99 8.26 4.24
C GLY A 42 26.42 7.77 3.99
N SER A 43 27.38 8.32 4.75
CA SER A 43 28.80 7.99 4.64
C SER A 43 29.16 6.55 5.04
N ALA A 44 28.30 5.89 5.82
CA ALA A 44 28.38 4.46 6.10
C ALA A 44 27.37 3.68 5.23
N ASN A 45 27.80 2.55 4.66
CA ASN A 45 27.08 1.69 3.69
C ASN A 45 25.66 1.22 4.10
N ASN A 46 25.16 1.57 5.29
CA ASN A 46 23.84 1.15 5.79
C ASN A 46 23.07 2.27 6.50
N THR A 47 23.42 3.54 6.23
CA THR A 47 22.76 4.71 6.80
C THR A 47 22.23 5.63 5.72
N THR A 48 21.21 6.40 6.05
CA THR A 48 20.71 7.49 5.22
C THR A 48 20.76 8.81 5.98
N GLN A 49 20.88 9.92 5.27
CA GLN A 49 20.66 11.25 5.81
C GLN A 49 19.28 11.73 5.39
N LEU A 50 18.60 12.46 6.27
CA LEU A 50 17.30 13.05 5.99
C LEU A 50 17.42 14.57 5.91
N TRP A 51 16.98 15.12 4.80
CA TRP A 51 16.96 16.53 4.52
C TRP A 51 15.53 17.01 4.32
N PHE A 52 15.29 18.26 4.65
CA PHE A 52 14.07 18.96 4.28
C PHE A 52 14.39 20.02 3.24
N PHE A 53 13.73 19.91 2.08
CA PHE A 53 13.74 20.93 1.05
C PHE A 53 12.49 21.78 1.17
N GLU A 54 12.66 23.06 1.43
CA GLU A 54 11.58 24.04 1.44
C GLU A 54 11.72 24.95 0.22
N PRO A 55 10.74 24.94 -0.72
CA PRO A 55 10.75 25.83 -1.87
C PRO A 55 10.97 27.29 -1.46
N GLY A 56 11.98 27.94 -2.06
CA GLY A 56 12.34 29.32 -1.77
C GLY A 56 13.23 29.54 -0.53
N LYS A 57 13.34 28.57 0.39
CA LYS A 57 14.26 28.65 1.54
C LYS A 57 15.46 27.71 1.43
N GLY A 58 15.36 26.66 0.62
CA GLY A 58 16.45 25.73 0.34
C GLY A 58 16.45 24.50 1.26
N PHE A 59 17.63 23.93 1.47
CA PHE A 59 17.81 22.68 2.20
C PHE A 59 18.19 22.87 3.67
N LYS A 60 17.63 22.03 4.51
CA LYS A 60 18.00 21.86 5.91
C LYS A 60 18.27 20.39 6.21
N LEU A 61 19.46 20.07 6.71
CA LEU A 61 19.73 18.73 7.24
C LEU A 61 18.90 18.55 8.53
N LEU A 62 18.06 17.52 8.56
CA LEU A 62 17.25 17.19 9.74
C LEU A 62 17.96 16.18 10.62
N ASN A 63 18.59 15.17 10.02
CA ASN A 63 19.38 14.18 10.74
C ASN A 63 20.43 13.55 9.82
N ALA A 64 21.65 13.38 10.34
CA ALA A 64 22.77 12.83 9.61
C ALA A 64 22.84 11.29 9.64
N THR A 65 22.06 10.64 10.53
CA THR A 65 22.22 9.20 10.75
C THR A 65 20.88 8.53 11.01
N PHE A 66 20.18 8.19 9.93
CA PHE A 66 19.07 7.25 9.96
C PHE A 66 19.54 5.84 9.56
N PRO A 67 18.83 4.78 9.97
CA PRO A 67 18.92 3.49 9.29
C PRO A 67 18.74 3.65 7.79
N ASN A 68 19.10 2.66 6.98
CA ASN A 68 18.82 2.68 5.56
C ASN A 68 17.30 2.60 5.30
N LEU A 69 16.63 3.76 5.31
CA LEU A 69 15.19 3.92 5.17
C LEU A 69 14.83 4.18 3.72
N THR A 70 13.59 3.89 3.37
CA THR A 70 12.98 4.24 2.09
C THR A 70 11.57 4.73 2.35
N PHE A 71 11.14 5.75 1.60
CA PHE A 71 9.79 6.29 1.70
C PHE A 71 8.77 5.31 1.11
N VAL A 72 7.63 5.16 1.79
CA VAL A 72 6.49 4.38 1.31
C VAL A 72 5.38 5.30 0.80
N HIS A 73 4.89 6.19 1.66
CA HIS A 73 3.77 7.06 1.36
C HIS A 73 3.75 8.28 2.29
N SER A 74 3.11 9.36 1.87
CA SER A 74 2.93 10.57 2.67
C SER A 74 1.49 11.04 2.58
N ASN A 75 0.93 11.46 3.71
CA ASN A 75 -0.36 12.16 3.74
C ASN A 75 -0.18 13.70 3.81
N GLY A 76 1.04 14.20 3.61
CA GLY A 76 1.39 15.61 3.75
C GLY A 76 1.90 15.95 5.15
N GLU A 77 1.35 15.40 6.22
CA GLU A 77 1.80 15.72 7.59
C GLU A 77 2.71 14.65 8.19
N ARG A 78 2.57 13.42 7.72
CA ARG A 78 3.30 12.25 8.18
C ARG A 78 3.72 11.40 7.01
N VAL A 79 4.86 10.77 7.17
CA VAL A 79 5.45 9.88 6.17
C VAL A 79 5.55 8.47 6.73
N LEU A 80 5.07 7.50 5.98
CA LEU A 80 5.32 6.08 6.20
C LEU A 80 6.64 5.71 5.53
N LEU A 81 7.53 5.06 6.27
CA LEU A 81 8.82 4.59 5.80
C LEU A 81 9.00 3.11 6.13
N TYR A 82 9.93 2.49 5.41
CA TYR A 82 10.34 1.13 5.71
C TYR A 82 11.84 0.93 5.53
N ARG A 83 12.33 -0.18 6.05
CA ARG A 83 13.69 -0.67 5.82
C ARG A 83 13.67 -2.18 5.63
N ASN A 84 14.32 -2.65 4.58
CA ASN A 84 14.58 -4.09 4.41
C ASN A 84 15.70 -4.54 5.35
N LEU A 85 15.50 -5.73 5.94
CA LEU A 85 16.50 -6.41 6.75
C LEU A 85 17.25 -7.43 5.90
N SER A 86 18.55 -7.55 6.12
CA SER A 86 19.36 -8.63 5.55
C SER A 86 19.18 -9.92 6.37
N ASN A 87 17.93 -10.30 6.66
CA ASN A 87 17.60 -11.54 7.36
C ASN A 87 17.05 -12.55 6.34
N PRO A 88 17.69 -13.71 6.17
CA PRO A 88 17.14 -14.77 5.32
C PRO A 88 15.91 -15.43 5.93
N TYR A 89 15.62 -15.19 7.21
CA TYR A 89 14.47 -15.71 7.94
C TYR A 89 13.56 -14.56 8.41
N PHE A 90 12.27 -14.82 8.59
CA PHE A 90 11.29 -13.83 9.07
C PHE A 90 11.63 -13.31 10.49
N PRO A 91 11.39 -12.03 10.83
CA PRO A 91 10.90 -10.91 9.99
C PRO A 91 11.99 -10.34 9.06
N ASP A 92 11.55 -9.76 7.94
CA ASP A 92 12.42 -9.35 6.82
C ASP A 92 12.39 -7.84 6.50
N PHE A 93 11.50 -7.07 7.15
CA PHE A 93 11.48 -5.61 7.05
C PHE A 93 11.00 -4.94 8.35
N GLN A 94 11.26 -3.63 8.44
CA GLN A 94 10.89 -2.77 9.56
C GLN A 94 10.02 -1.62 9.05
N LEU A 95 8.98 -1.25 9.80
CA LEU A 95 8.13 -0.09 9.49
C LEU A 95 8.37 1.06 10.46
N TYR A 96 8.25 2.27 9.92
CA TYR A 96 8.40 3.51 10.66
C TYR A 96 7.41 4.57 10.19
N THR A 97 7.10 5.51 11.06
CA THR A 97 6.45 6.78 10.68
C THR A 97 7.36 7.95 11.01
N TYR A 98 7.21 9.05 10.28
CA TYR A 98 7.92 10.30 10.53
C TYR A 98 6.96 11.49 10.50
N ASP A 99 6.91 12.23 11.60
CA ASP A 99 6.09 13.44 11.82
C ASP A 99 6.94 14.65 12.30
N GLY A 100 8.25 14.59 12.07
CA GLY A 100 9.26 15.44 12.71
C GLY A 100 10.15 14.64 13.66
N LYS A 101 9.63 13.51 14.17
CA LYS A 101 10.40 12.46 14.84
C LYS A 101 10.17 11.12 14.15
N LEU A 102 11.16 10.25 14.19
CA LEU A 102 11.02 8.88 13.67
C LEU A 102 10.42 8.00 14.77
N HIS A 103 9.34 7.29 14.44
CA HIS A 103 8.67 6.34 15.33
C HIS A 103 8.77 4.95 14.71
N PHE A 104 9.26 4.00 15.49
CA PHE A 104 9.33 2.59 15.07
C PHE A 104 7.97 1.93 15.30
N LEU A 105 7.42 1.29 14.26
CA LEU A 105 6.13 0.61 14.33
C LEU A 105 6.27 -0.89 14.61
N GLY A 106 7.35 -1.53 14.15
CA GLY A 106 7.54 -2.97 14.35
C GLY A 106 8.43 -3.61 13.29
N ASN A 107 8.72 -4.89 13.50
CA ASN A 107 9.37 -5.78 12.54
C ASN A 107 8.31 -6.71 11.97
N PHE A 108 8.32 -6.90 10.66
CA PHE A 108 7.27 -7.60 9.95
C PHE A 108 7.84 -8.49 8.85
N THR A 109 7.00 -9.39 8.34
CA THR A 109 7.31 -10.28 7.23
C THR A 109 6.74 -9.72 5.93
N GLY A 110 7.60 -9.50 4.94
CA GLY A 110 7.22 -8.90 3.67
C GLY A 110 6.81 -9.95 2.64
N ILE A 111 7.61 -11.00 2.47
CA ILE A 111 7.38 -12.05 1.47
C ILE A 111 7.60 -13.42 2.10
N ASP A 112 6.64 -14.33 2.02
CA ASP A 112 6.75 -15.67 2.62
C ASP A 112 7.47 -16.68 1.71
N ASP A 113 7.55 -17.94 2.15
CA ASP A 113 8.18 -19.04 1.39
C ASP A 113 7.38 -19.46 0.14
N LEU A 114 6.12 -19.05 0.03
CA LEU A 114 5.24 -19.28 -1.13
C LEU A 114 5.24 -18.10 -2.11
N TYR A 115 6.05 -17.06 -1.84
CA TYR A 115 6.08 -15.80 -2.57
C TYR A 115 4.80 -14.96 -2.46
N ASP A 116 3.96 -15.21 -1.45
CA ASP A 116 2.90 -14.28 -1.06
C ASP A 116 3.52 -13.01 -0.50
N ALA A 117 2.78 -11.89 -0.56
CA ALA A 117 3.31 -10.58 -0.21
C ALA A 117 2.39 -9.80 0.73
N SER A 118 2.96 -9.30 1.82
CA SER A 118 2.32 -8.33 2.71
C SER A 118 1.96 -7.06 1.96
N ALA A 119 0.88 -6.38 2.36
CA ALA A 119 0.39 -5.21 1.64
C ALA A 119 -0.12 -4.12 2.59
N ILE A 120 0.18 -2.86 2.26
CA ILE A 120 -0.35 -1.69 2.98
C ILE A 120 -1.25 -0.90 2.04
N TYR A 121 -2.43 -0.57 2.53
CA TYR A 121 -3.49 0.16 1.85
C TYR A 121 -3.74 1.49 2.53
N TRP A 122 -4.10 2.51 1.76
CA TRP A 122 -4.41 3.87 2.21
C TRP A 122 -5.82 4.26 1.73
N ASN A 123 -6.64 4.77 2.65
CA ASN A 123 -8.00 5.24 2.36
C ASN A 123 -8.16 6.76 2.40
N GLY A 124 -7.12 7.51 2.79
CA GLY A 124 -7.19 8.96 3.00
C GLY A 124 -7.07 9.38 4.46
N GLU A 125 -7.23 8.46 5.42
CA GLU A 125 -7.22 8.78 6.85
C GLU A 125 -6.22 7.93 7.64
N PHE A 126 -6.22 6.61 7.41
CA PHE A 126 -5.28 5.69 8.06
C PHE A 126 -4.89 4.54 7.13
N TYR A 127 -3.81 3.83 7.48
CA TYR A 127 -3.39 2.68 6.69
C TYR A 127 -3.99 1.39 7.24
N PHE A 128 -4.44 0.52 6.35
CA PHE A 128 -4.68 -0.88 6.66
C PHE A 128 -3.46 -1.68 6.23
N PHE A 129 -2.90 -2.48 7.13
CA PHE A 129 -1.73 -3.30 6.87
C PHE A 129 -2.11 -4.78 7.03
N PHE A 130 -1.96 -5.50 5.93
CA PHE A 130 -2.07 -6.95 5.87
C PHE A 130 -0.66 -7.53 5.87
N GLU A 131 -0.31 -8.18 6.98
CA GLU A 131 0.92 -8.94 7.12
C GLU A 131 0.65 -10.42 6.81
N ILE A 132 1.50 -11.01 6.00
CA ILE A 132 1.63 -12.46 5.90
C ILE A 132 2.64 -12.93 6.96
N GLU A 133 2.34 -14.00 7.68
CA GLU A 133 3.25 -14.62 8.64
C GLU A 133 3.19 -16.14 8.48
N GLY A 134 4.13 -16.77 7.77
CA GLY A 134 4.06 -18.23 7.67
C GLY A 134 5.20 -18.88 6.90
N THR A 135 5.64 -20.03 7.41
CA THR A 135 6.35 -21.04 6.64
C THR A 135 5.37 -22.18 6.33
N PHE A 136 5.72 -23.07 5.40
CA PHE A 136 5.01 -24.20 4.76
C PHE A 136 3.92 -25.03 5.51
N LYS A 137 3.54 -24.74 6.77
CA LYS A 137 2.61 -25.55 7.56
C LYS A 137 1.48 -24.79 8.26
N VAL A 138 1.62 -23.48 8.50
CA VAL A 138 0.59 -22.67 9.18
C VAL A 138 0.74 -21.25 8.65
N GLY A 139 0.10 -20.93 7.52
CA GLY A 139 0.16 -19.59 6.94
C GLY A 139 -0.69 -18.64 7.74
N LEU A 140 -0.15 -18.03 8.81
CA LEU A 140 -0.82 -17.03 9.64
C LEU A 140 -0.88 -15.70 8.87
N TYR A 141 -1.94 -14.93 9.08
CA TYR A 141 -2.07 -13.59 8.52
C TYR A 141 -2.44 -12.64 9.65
N HIS A 142 -1.68 -11.56 9.79
CA HIS A 142 -1.90 -10.54 10.81
C HIS A 142 -2.36 -9.23 10.20
N TRP A 143 -3.29 -8.59 10.89
CA TRP A 143 -4.06 -7.49 10.35
C TRP A 143 -3.91 -6.31 11.28
N TYR A 144 -3.51 -5.17 10.73
CA TYR A 144 -3.24 -3.99 11.52
C TYR A 144 -3.86 -2.74 10.92
N ALA A 145 -4.17 -1.79 11.77
CA ALA A 145 -4.39 -0.40 11.38
C ALA A 145 -3.21 0.45 11.86
N ILE A 146 -2.62 1.24 10.96
CA ILE A 146 -1.63 2.25 11.32
C ILE A 146 -2.33 3.60 11.35
N VAL A 147 -2.54 4.11 12.56
CA VAL A 147 -3.20 5.38 12.83
C VAL A 147 -2.20 6.31 13.48
N ASN A 148 -1.95 7.45 12.85
CA ASN A 148 -0.89 8.38 13.25
C ASN A 148 0.48 7.69 13.33
N ASN A 149 1.06 7.62 14.54
CA ASN A 149 2.38 7.07 14.80
C ASN A 149 2.32 5.70 15.49
N SER A 150 1.14 5.06 15.49
CA SER A 150 0.88 3.82 16.21
C SER A 150 0.27 2.79 15.30
N ILE A 151 0.57 1.53 15.59
CA ILE A 151 0.01 0.36 14.91
C ILE A 151 -0.85 -0.43 15.88
N TYR A 152 -2.02 -0.86 15.43
CA TYR A 152 -3.02 -1.55 16.24
C TYR A 152 -3.36 -2.87 15.59
N SER A 153 -3.23 -3.98 16.31
CA SER A 153 -3.79 -5.26 15.86
C SER A 153 -5.31 -5.15 15.75
N LEU A 154 -5.85 -5.57 14.61
CA LEU A 154 -7.29 -5.61 14.35
C LEU A 154 -7.92 -6.93 14.79
N ILE A 155 -7.11 -7.94 15.10
CA ILE A 155 -7.54 -9.18 15.74
C ILE A 155 -7.30 -9.00 17.24
N LYS A 156 -8.38 -8.97 18.04
CA LYS A 156 -8.29 -8.76 19.50
C LYS A 156 -8.12 -10.10 20.23
N PRO A 157 -7.15 -10.20 21.16
CA PRO A 157 -7.04 -11.37 22.04
C PRO A 157 -8.28 -11.62 22.92
N SER A 158 -9.14 -10.62 23.16
CA SER A 158 -10.37 -10.81 23.95
C SER A 158 -11.50 -11.53 23.20
N ASP A 159 -11.35 -11.74 21.89
CA ASP A 159 -12.28 -12.58 21.11
C ASP A 159 -11.93 -14.08 21.26
N ILE A 160 -10.83 -14.40 21.97
CA ILE A 160 -10.36 -15.77 22.29
C ILE A 160 -11.24 -16.44 23.37
N ASP A 161 -11.88 -15.65 24.26
CA ASP A 161 -12.65 -16.19 25.40
C ASP A 161 -14.16 -16.32 25.13
N LYS A 162 -14.63 -16.01 23.92
CA LYS A 162 -16.02 -16.27 23.54
C LYS A 162 -16.10 -17.56 22.77
N GLU A 163 -16.62 -18.58 23.44
CA GLU A 163 -16.86 -19.97 23.01
C GLU A 163 -17.59 -20.13 21.64
N TYR A 164 -18.02 -19.04 20.99
CA TYR A 164 -18.71 -19.04 19.69
C TYR A 164 -18.31 -17.88 18.75
N SER A 165 -17.19 -17.21 18.98
CA SER A 165 -16.60 -16.29 18.01
C SER A 165 -15.85 -17.09 16.95
N PHE A 166 -16.33 -17.10 15.70
CA PHE A 166 -15.63 -17.66 14.53
C PHE A 166 -14.63 -16.66 13.91
N ALA A 167 -14.42 -15.51 14.57
CA ALA A 167 -13.51 -14.48 14.14
C ALA A 167 -12.05 -14.86 14.45
N CYS A 168 -11.39 -15.68 13.62
CA CYS A 168 -9.94 -15.92 13.69
C CYS A 168 -9.43 -16.28 15.12
N THR A 169 -10.19 -17.09 15.87
CA THR A 169 -10.05 -17.20 17.34
C THR A 169 -9.90 -18.62 17.89
N TRP A 170 -9.74 -19.63 17.05
CA TRP A 170 -9.37 -20.96 17.54
C TRP A 170 -7.90 -21.19 17.25
N LEU A 171 -7.19 -21.75 18.25
CA LEU A 171 -5.81 -22.22 18.17
C LEU A 171 -5.43 -22.59 16.73
N ASP A 172 -4.54 -21.83 16.10
CA ASP A 172 -3.99 -22.04 14.75
C ASP A 172 -4.86 -21.69 13.51
N ASP A 173 -6.03 -21.04 13.64
CA ASP A 173 -6.80 -20.64 12.46
C ASP A 173 -6.34 -19.30 11.86
N SER A 174 -5.60 -19.41 10.76
CA SER A 174 -5.24 -18.28 9.90
C SER A 174 -6.42 -17.75 9.08
N CYS A 175 -6.36 -16.47 8.70
CA CYS A 175 -7.45 -15.80 7.97
C CYS A 175 -6.96 -15.16 6.66
N TYR A 176 -7.46 -15.64 5.53
CA TYR A 176 -7.17 -15.05 4.22
C TYR A 176 -7.88 -13.71 4.05
N LEU A 177 -7.20 -12.72 3.47
CA LEU A 177 -7.87 -11.50 2.99
C LEU A 177 -8.58 -11.80 1.66
N GLY A 178 -9.91 -11.86 1.69
CA GLY A 178 -10.74 -12.11 0.50
C GLY A 178 -11.00 -10.85 -0.33
N ASP A 179 -11.33 -9.74 0.32
CA ASP A 179 -11.57 -8.45 -0.35
C ASP A 179 -11.31 -7.28 0.61
N ILE A 180 -10.91 -6.13 0.06
CA ILE A 180 -10.78 -4.87 0.81
C ILE A 180 -11.31 -3.72 -0.03
N GLN A 181 -12.26 -2.98 0.55
CA GLN A 181 -12.89 -1.83 -0.09
C GLN A 181 -12.87 -0.62 0.85
N SER A 182 -12.64 0.55 0.27
CA SER A 182 -12.66 1.81 1.00
C SER A 182 -14.11 2.21 1.32
N VAL A 183 -14.31 2.72 2.53
CA VAL A 183 -15.56 3.39 2.95
C VAL A 183 -15.20 4.73 3.59
N PRO A 184 -16.16 5.66 3.74
CA PRO A 184 -15.91 6.88 4.50
C PRO A 184 -15.35 6.54 5.89
N HIS A 185 -14.21 7.15 6.23
CA HIS A 185 -13.51 6.95 7.50
C HIS A 185 -13.03 5.52 7.78
N GLY A 186 -12.90 4.64 6.76
CA GLY A 186 -12.60 3.23 7.04
C GLY A 186 -12.38 2.31 5.86
N TYR A 187 -12.49 1.02 6.18
CA TYR A 187 -12.42 -0.09 5.24
C TYR A 187 -13.59 -1.05 5.52
N LEU A 188 -14.16 -1.60 4.46
CA LEU A 188 -14.94 -2.82 4.49
C LEU A 188 -14.01 -3.94 4.04
N VAL A 189 -13.73 -4.86 4.96
CA VAL A 189 -12.76 -5.93 4.81
C VAL A 189 -13.49 -7.25 4.87
N VAL A 190 -13.08 -8.20 4.06
CA VAL A 190 -13.62 -9.55 4.05
C VAL A 190 -12.47 -10.49 4.34
N TYR A 191 -12.55 -11.23 5.44
CA TYR A 191 -11.64 -12.36 5.65
C TYR A 191 -12.34 -13.68 5.40
N THR A 192 -11.54 -14.72 5.25
CA THR A 192 -11.98 -16.10 5.30
C THR A 192 -11.13 -16.87 6.30
N PRO A 193 -11.71 -17.38 7.40
CA PRO A 193 -11.02 -18.30 8.30
C PRO A 193 -10.65 -19.61 7.57
N PHE A 194 -9.47 -20.15 7.87
CA PHE A 194 -8.95 -21.38 7.27
C PHE A 194 -9.83 -22.59 7.55
N SER A 195 -10.39 -22.69 8.76
CA SER A 195 -11.25 -23.80 9.17
C SER A 195 -12.61 -23.80 8.47
N SER A 196 -13.19 -22.64 8.22
CA SER A 196 -14.54 -22.52 7.68
C SER A 196 -14.56 -22.44 6.17
N TYR A 197 -13.53 -21.86 5.55
CA TYR A 197 -13.55 -21.47 4.14
C TYR A 197 -14.81 -20.68 3.80
N TRP A 198 -15.24 -19.75 4.66
CA TRP A 198 -16.35 -18.83 4.39
C TRP A 198 -15.96 -17.38 4.66
N GLY A 199 -16.47 -16.47 3.85
CA GLY A 199 -16.20 -15.05 4.03
C GLY A 199 -16.94 -14.47 5.23
N GLU A 200 -16.33 -13.50 5.89
CA GLU A 200 -16.94 -12.68 6.93
C GLU A 200 -16.64 -11.19 6.68
N PRO A 201 -17.63 -10.38 6.26
CA PRO A 201 -17.44 -8.94 6.13
C PRO A 201 -17.35 -8.24 7.49
N GLN A 202 -16.31 -7.44 7.67
CA GLN A 202 -16.08 -6.56 8.80
C GLN A 202 -15.88 -5.12 8.35
N LEU A 203 -16.41 -4.21 9.15
CA LEU A 203 -16.20 -2.77 9.01
C LEU A 203 -15.14 -2.32 10.01
N VAL A 204 -14.05 -1.74 9.51
CA VAL A 204 -12.99 -1.13 10.32
C VAL A 204 -13.01 0.37 10.07
N LYS A 205 -13.30 1.17 11.09
CA LYS A 205 -13.46 2.63 10.96
C LYS A 205 -12.73 3.40 12.03
N LEU A 206 -12.36 4.63 11.69
CA LEU A 206 -12.03 5.65 12.67
C LEU A 206 -13.29 6.41 13.09
N ASN A 207 -13.49 6.53 14.40
CA ASN A 207 -14.42 7.45 15.01
C ASN A 207 -13.61 8.45 15.85
N GLY A 208 -13.27 9.59 15.26
CA GLY A 208 -12.26 10.49 15.82
C GLY A 208 -10.89 9.80 15.79
N SER A 209 -10.28 9.59 16.97
CA SER A 209 -9.00 8.88 17.12
C SER A 209 -9.15 7.40 17.48
N GLU A 210 -10.38 6.90 17.65
CA GLU A 210 -10.63 5.52 18.07
C GLU A 210 -10.93 4.61 16.87
N LEU A 211 -10.32 3.43 16.86
CA LEU A 211 -10.64 2.38 15.89
C LEU A 211 -11.86 1.58 16.37
N VAL A 212 -12.91 1.59 15.56
CA VAL A 212 -14.13 0.81 15.76
C VAL A 212 -14.15 -0.31 14.73
N ILE A 213 -14.27 -1.55 15.21
CA ILE A 213 -14.43 -2.74 14.39
C ILE A 213 -15.85 -3.27 14.61
N LYS A 214 -16.57 -3.52 13.53
CA LYS A 214 -17.94 -4.04 13.57
C LYS A 214 -18.06 -5.23 12.62
N ASN A 215 -18.47 -6.39 13.15
CA ASN A 215 -18.88 -7.52 12.32
C ASN A 215 -20.20 -7.20 11.62
N LEU A 216 -20.26 -7.40 10.31
CA LEU A 216 -21.47 -7.21 9.51
C LEU A 216 -22.18 -8.53 9.21
N THR A 217 -21.51 -9.65 9.47
CA THR A 217 -22.08 -10.99 9.39
C THR A 217 -23.09 -11.18 10.52
N GLU A 218 -24.35 -11.46 10.18
CA GLU A 218 -25.35 -11.89 11.17
C GLU A 218 -25.04 -13.30 11.70
N ASP A 219 -25.32 -13.55 12.98
CA ASP A 219 -24.97 -14.80 13.64
C ASP A 219 -25.52 -16.04 12.91
N GLY A 220 -24.64 -17.00 12.64
CA GLY A 220 -24.97 -18.25 11.96
C GLY A 220 -25.07 -18.13 10.43
N LEU A 221 -24.89 -16.94 9.87
CA LEU A 221 -24.65 -16.75 8.44
C LEU A 221 -23.15 -16.66 8.15
N SER A 222 -22.81 -16.91 6.90
CA SER A 222 -21.51 -16.65 6.33
C SER A 222 -21.67 -16.31 4.87
N SER A 223 -20.66 -15.71 4.28
CA SER A 223 -20.70 -15.36 2.86
C SER A 223 -19.90 -16.35 2.02
N ASP A 224 -20.24 -16.46 0.74
CA ASP A 224 -19.60 -17.45 -0.15
C ASP A 224 -18.09 -17.23 -0.22
N TRP A 225 -17.32 -18.31 -0.19
CA TRP A 225 -15.87 -18.22 -0.36
C TRP A 225 -15.48 -18.14 -1.83
N VAL A 226 -14.47 -17.31 -2.11
CA VAL A 226 -13.84 -17.24 -3.43
C VAL A 226 -12.74 -18.28 -3.47
N LEU A 227 -13.03 -19.45 -4.05
CA LEU A 227 -11.97 -20.13 -4.79
C LEU A 227 -11.64 -19.28 -6.02
N PRO A 228 -10.36 -19.09 -6.38
CA PRO A 228 -10.05 -18.64 -7.71
C PRO A 228 -10.75 -19.60 -8.68
N ASN A 229 -11.65 -19.09 -9.51
CA ASN A 229 -12.22 -19.91 -10.58
C ASN A 229 -11.04 -20.45 -11.39
N LEU A 230 -11.14 -21.72 -11.83
CA LEU A 230 -10.12 -22.39 -12.65
C LEU A 230 -9.76 -21.63 -13.95
N ASP A 231 -10.58 -20.63 -14.32
CA ASP A 231 -10.40 -19.76 -15.48
C ASP A 231 -9.87 -18.33 -15.12
N GLY A 232 -9.43 -18.08 -13.88
CA GLY A 232 -8.79 -16.83 -13.47
C GLY A 232 -9.73 -15.62 -13.29
N HIS A 233 -11.04 -15.81 -13.42
CA HIS A 233 -12.05 -14.76 -13.19
C HIS A 233 -12.57 -14.78 -11.75
N TYR A 234 -12.22 -13.75 -10.98
CA TYR A 234 -12.79 -13.46 -9.66
C TYR A 234 -14.23 -12.92 -9.84
N GLU A 235 -15.25 -13.77 -9.72
CA GLU A 235 -16.63 -13.28 -9.60
C GLU A 235 -16.78 -12.62 -8.21
N GLY A 236 -17.31 -11.39 -8.20
CA GLY A 236 -17.09 -10.45 -7.11
C GLY A 236 -17.91 -10.74 -5.86
N PHE A 237 -17.23 -11.23 -4.83
CA PHE A 237 -17.76 -11.43 -3.47
C PHE A 237 -18.59 -10.23 -2.95
N LEU A 238 -18.00 -9.04 -2.97
CA LEU A 238 -18.64 -7.80 -2.53
C LEU A 238 -18.64 -6.79 -3.68
N CYS A 239 -19.80 -6.29 -4.12
CA CYS A 239 -19.87 -5.30 -5.18
C CYS A 239 -20.35 -3.97 -4.65
N PHE A 240 -19.78 -2.89 -5.17
CA PHE A 240 -20.18 -1.52 -4.88
C PHE A 240 -20.99 -0.95 -6.05
N ASN A 241 -22.13 -0.33 -5.77
CA ASN A 241 -22.94 0.32 -6.81
C ASN A 241 -22.73 1.85 -6.90
N GLY A 242 -21.86 2.42 -6.06
CA GLY A 242 -21.68 3.86 -5.91
C GLY A 242 -22.27 4.43 -4.61
N THR A 243 -23.17 3.69 -3.94
CA THR A 243 -23.84 4.13 -2.71
C THR A 243 -23.88 3.06 -1.62
N HIS A 244 -23.94 1.79 -2.01
CA HIS A 244 -24.04 0.64 -1.11
C HIS A 244 -23.12 -0.47 -1.60
N PHE A 245 -22.73 -1.33 -0.68
CA PHE A 245 -22.14 -2.62 -1.00
C PHE A 245 -23.20 -3.71 -0.92
N ALA A 246 -22.96 -4.83 -1.59
CA ALA A 246 -23.79 -6.00 -1.44
C ALA A 246 -23.01 -7.30 -1.61
N THR A 247 -23.51 -8.37 -0.99
CA THR A 247 -22.98 -9.74 -1.07
C THR A 247 -24.12 -10.75 -0.88
N ILE A 248 -23.83 -12.04 -1.10
CA ILE A 248 -24.73 -13.15 -0.74
C ILE A 248 -24.23 -13.78 0.55
N MET A 249 -25.18 -13.99 1.46
CA MET A 249 -24.99 -14.69 2.73
C MET A 249 -25.76 -16.02 2.70
N HIS A 250 -25.30 -16.98 3.48
CA HIS A 250 -25.91 -18.30 3.61
C HIS A 250 -25.67 -18.90 5.00
N ASN A 251 -26.51 -19.85 5.38
CA ASN A 251 -26.46 -20.51 6.68
C ASN A 251 -25.42 -21.66 6.77
N ALA A 252 -24.23 -21.53 6.16
CA ALA A 252 -23.23 -22.63 6.17
C ALA A 252 -22.85 -23.03 7.59
N ASN A 253 -22.63 -22.03 8.41
CA ASN A 253 -22.21 -22.25 9.78
C ASN A 253 -23.28 -23.05 10.53
N GLN A 254 -24.55 -22.69 10.41
CA GLN A 254 -25.63 -23.50 10.99
C GLN A 254 -25.72 -24.92 10.39
N LEU A 255 -25.39 -25.11 9.11
CA LEU A 255 -25.39 -26.44 8.49
C LEU A 255 -24.30 -27.36 9.05
N LEU A 256 -23.12 -26.81 9.37
CA LEU A 256 -22.01 -27.55 9.98
C LEU A 256 -22.38 -28.05 11.39
N PHE A 257 -23.17 -27.28 12.16
CA PHE A 257 -23.45 -27.58 13.56
C PHE A 257 -24.83 -28.19 13.82
N ASN A 258 -25.85 -27.87 13.01
CA ASN A 258 -27.25 -28.24 13.27
C ASN A 258 -27.84 -29.22 12.24
N ASN A 259 -27.01 -29.85 11.39
CA ASN A 259 -27.38 -30.97 10.51
C ASN A 259 -28.58 -30.67 9.57
N SER A 260 -28.71 -29.42 9.10
CA SER A 260 -29.72 -29.05 8.09
C SER A 260 -29.33 -29.60 6.71
N THR A 261 -30.32 -29.77 5.83
CA THR A 261 -30.15 -30.30 4.47
C THR A 261 -30.30 -29.23 3.38
N VAL A 262 -30.53 -27.97 3.77
CA VAL A 262 -30.80 -26.86 2.85
C VAL A 262 -29.92 -25.64 3.12
N TRP A 263 -29.35 -25.12 2.03
CA TRP A 263 -28.70 -23.82 1.95
C TRP A 263 -29.75 -22.73 1.86
N THR A 264 -30.00 -22.02 2.96
CA THR A 264 -30.82 -20.81 2.94
C THR A 264 -29.94 -19.63 2.59
N ARG A 265 -30.37 -18.88 1.56
CA ARG A 265 -29.60 -17.81 0.93
C ARG A 265 -30.25 -16.46 1.21
N TYR A 266 -29.43 -15.48 1.51
CA TYR A 266 -29.83 -14.09 1.74
C TYR A 266 -28.98 -13.17 0.86
N PHE A 267 -29.58 -12.08 0.40
CA PHE A 267 -28.86 -10.98 -0.20
C PHE A 267 -28.68 -9.88 0.84
N GLU A 268 -27.43 -9.56 1.15
CA GLU A 268 -27.10 -8.52 2.10
C GLU A 268 -26.77 -7.22 1.36
N ILE A 269 -27.45 -6.14 1.73
CA ILE A 269 -27.12 -4.78 1.29
C ILE A 269 -26.52 -4.04 2.48
N ILE A 270 -25.27 -3.60 2.32
CA ILE A 270 -24.47 -2.94 3.35
C ILE A 270 -24.34 -1.46 2.99
N ASN A 271 -24.74 -0.59 3.92
CA ASN A 271 -24.60 0.85 3.79
C ASN A 271 -23.19 1.29 4.20
N LEU A 272 -22.74 2.44 3.71
CA LEU A 272 -21.42 3.04 4.00
C LEU A 272 -21.20 3.26 5.50
N ASN A 273 -22.26 3.45 6.29
CA ASN A 273 -22.18 3.63 7.74
C ASN A 273 -22.00 2.30 8.51
N GLY A 274 -22.22 1.14 7.87
CA GLY A 274 -22.19 -0.18 8.50
C GLY A 274 -23.53 -0.73 8.97
N SER A 275 -24.66 -0.07 8.67
CA SER A 275 -25.97 -0.71 8.77
C SER A 275 -26.18 -1.63 7.57
N TYR A 276 -26.79 -2.79 7.77
CA TYR A 276 -27.09 -3.72 6.69
C TYR A 276 -28.57 -4.12 6.70
N ARG A 277 -29.02 -4.70 5.57
CA ARG A 277 -30.34 -5.30 5.40
C ARG A 277 -30.18 -6.64 4.69
N LEU A 278 -30.77 -7.68 5.24
CA LEU A 278 -30.90 -8.99 4.59
C LEU A 278 -32.22 -9.08 3.81
N ILE A 279 -32.15 -9.69 2.63
CA ILE A 279 -33.29 -10.00 1.77
C ILE A 279 -33.28 -11.51 1.53
N PRO A 280 -34.28 -12.28 1.98
CA PRO A 280 -34.34 -13.71 1.74
C PRO A 280 -34.42 -14.03 0.24
N LEU A 281 -33.61 -14.97 -0.23
CA LEU A 281 -33.59 -15.43 -1.63
C LEU A 281 -34.19 -16.83 -1.80
N GLY A 282 -34.46 -17.52 -0.70
CA GLY A 282 -34.97 -18.90 -0.68
C GLY A 282 -33.92 -19.92 -0.25
N SER A 283 -34.29 -21.20 -0.38
CA SER A 283 -33.49 -22.32 0.07
C SER A 283 -33.18 -23.29 -1.07
N ILE A 284 -31.96 -23.80 -1.11
CA ILE A 284 -31.48 -24.77 -2.10
C ILE A 284 -31.05 -26.06 -1.39
N PRO A 285 -31.48 -27.26 -1.84
CA PRO A 285 -31.00 -28.51 -1.26
C PRO A 285 -29.47 -28.63 -1.34
N ARG A 286 -28.83 -29.08 -0.26
CA ARG A 286 -27.36 -29.15 -0.13
C ARG A 286 -26.68 -29.97 -1.22
N GLU A 287 -27.33 -31.04 -1.65
CA GLU A 287 -26.82 -31.98 -2.66
C GLU A 287 -27.26 -31.60 -4.09
N SER A 288 -28.02 -30.52 -4.24
CA SER A 288 -28.43 -30.09 -5.58
C SER A 288 -27.27 -29.44 -6.33
N ASN A 289 -27.31 -29.58 -7.64
CA ASN A 289 -26.40 -28.93 -8.58
C ASN A 289 -26.74 -27.45 -8.83
N LEU A 290 -27.51 -26.82 -7.95
CA LEU A 290 -27.97 -25.44 -8.07
C LEU A 290 -27.18 -24.52 -7.15
N SER A 291 -26.92 -23.30 -7.60
CA SER A 291 -26.30 -22.25 -6.77
C SER A 291 -26.87 -20.88 -7.09
N LEU A 292 -26.86 -19.98 -6.12
CA LEU A 292 -27.09 -18.55 -6.34
C LEU A 292 -25.76 -17.82 -6.23
N THR A 293 -25.40 -17.06 -7.26
CA THR A 293 -24.15 -16.30 -7.33
C THR A 293 -24.45 -14.83 -7.53
N PHE A 294 -23.79 -13.98 -6.75
CA PHE A 294 -23.94 -12.55 -6.91
C PHE A 294 -23.16 -12.08 -8.14
N ALA A 295 -23.85 -11.45 -9.09
CA ALA A 295 -23.24 -11.06 -10.36
C ALA A 295 -22.85 -9.57 -10.40
N GLY A 296 -23.46 -8.74 -9.55
CA GLY A 296 -23.20 -7.30 -9.48
C GLY A 296 -24.45 -6.46 -9.78
N THR A 297 -24.31 -5.43 -10.61
CA THR A 297 -25.40 -4.47 -10.92
C THR A 297 -25.69 -4.35 -12.40
N TYR A 298 -26.93 -4.02 -12.74
CA TYR A 298 -27.37 -3.66 -14.09
C TYR A 298 -28.58 -2.73 -14.01
N ASN A 299 -28.55 -1.62 -14.74
CA ASN A 299 -29.62 -0.63 -14.78
C ASN A 299 -30.14 -0.20 -13.38
N GLY A 300 -29.22 -0.03 -12.43
CA GLY A 300 -29.53 0.40 -11.06
C GLY A 300 -30.12 -0.70 -10.15
N LYS A 301 -30.24 -1.94 -10.62
CA LYS A 301 -30.67 -3.10 -9.85
C LYS A 301 -29.48 -4.01 -9.54
N TRP A 302 -29.56 -4.72 -8.42
CA TRP A 302 -28.63 -5.80 -8.12
C TRP A 302 -29.07 -7.07 -8.84
N ILE A 303 -28.11 -7.89 -9.26
CA ILE A 303 -28.37 -9.14 -9.99
C ILE A 303 -27.77 -10.31 -9.25
N ILE A 304 -28.61 -11.31 -9.03
CA ILE A 304 -28.21 -12.64 -8.62
C ILE A 304 -28.48 -13.59 -9.76
N ARG A 305 -27.53 -14.47 -10.01
CA ARG A 305 -27.57 -15.48 -11.05
C ARG A 305 -27.86 -16.82 -10.40
N LYS A 306 -28.82 -17.57 -10.92
CA LYS A 306 -28.98 -18.97 -10.53
C LYS A 306 -28.31 -19.84 -11.57
N ASP A 307 -27.35 -20.61 -11.11
CA ASP A 307 -26.53 -21.48 -11.94
C ASP A 307 -26.84 -22.94 -11.68
N TYR A 308 -26.80 -23.74 -12.75
CA TYR A 308 -26.73 -25.19 -12.69
C TYR A 308 -25.31 -25.66 -13.03
N TRP A 309 -24.74 -26.48 -12.17
CA TRP A 309 -23.41 -27.04 -12.31
C TRP A 309 -23.47 -28.53 -12.63
N TRP A 310 -22.64 -29.02 -13.54
CA TRP A 310 -22.53 -30.46 -13.77
C TRP A 310 -21.12 -30.87 -14.13
N LYS A 311 -20.81 -32.14 -13.86
CA LYS A 311 -19.57 -32.77 -14.25
C LYS A 311 -19.82 -33.66 -15.47
N PRO A 312 -19.02 -33.58 -16.54
CA PRO A 312 -19.13 -34.51 -17.66
C PRO A 312 -18.68 -35.91 -17.21
N GLU A 313 -19.36 -36.96 -17.68
CA GLU A 313 -18.99 -38.35 -17.35
C GLU A 313 -17.71 -38.80 -18.08
N LYS A 314 -17.08 -39.85 -17.51
CA LYS A 314 -15.75 -40.45 -17.76
C LYS A 314 -15.09 -40.18 -19.12
N GLY A 315 -13.81 -39.80 -19.08
CA GLY A 315 -12.87 -39.84 -20.23
C GLY A 315 -12.08 -38.56 -20.49
N GLN A 316 -12.45 -37.44 -19.85
CA GLN A 316 -11.75 -36.16 -19.92
C GLN A 316 -11.35 -35.68 -18.52
N ILE A 317 -10.35 -34.78 -18.45
CA ILE A 317 -9.97 -34.10 -17.20
C ILE A 317 -11.24 -33.49 -16.60
N PRO A 318 -11.57 -33.76 -15.32
CA PRO A 318 -12.83 -33.34 -14.72
C PRO A 318 -12.92 -31.81 -14.67
N LYS A 319 -13.61 -31.21 -15.64
CA LYS A 319 -13.98 -29.79 -15.61
C LYS A 319 -15.46 -29.66 -15.28
N TRP A 320 -15.78 -28.83 -14.29
CA TRP A 320 -17.16 -28.48 -14.00
C TRP A 320 -17.68 -27.57 -15.11
N HIS A 321 -18.88 -27.85 -15.60
CA HIS A 321 -19.61 -26.98 -16.52
C HIS A 321 -20.67 -26.20 -15.74
N ARG A 322 -20.99 -25.01 -16.26
CA ARG A 322 -21.96 -24.07 -15.67
C ARG A 322 -22.97 -23.63 -16.72
N LYS A 323 -24.25 -23.58 -16.35
CA LYS A 323 -25.33 -23.00 -17.17
C LYS A 323 -26.15 -22.06 -16.31
N VAL A 324 -26.30 -20.82 -16.78
CA VAL A 324 -27.21 -19.83 -16.19
C VAL A 324 -28.65 -20.25 -16.45
N LEU A 325 -29.46 -20.36 -15.41
CA LEU A 325 -30.88 -20.72 -15.50
C LEU A 325 -31.78 -19.49 -15.52
N GLU A 326 -31.57 -18.57 -14.57
CA GLU A 326 -32.40 -17.38 -14.36
C GLU A 326 -31.56 -16.25 -13.74
N TYR A 327 -32.06 -15.02 -13.88
CA TYR A 327 -31.57 -13.85 -13.16
C TYR A 327 -32.63 -13.33 -12.20
N ILE A 328 -32.23 -13.13 -10.95
CA ILE A 328 -33.04 -12.50 -9.91
C ILE A 328 -32.58 -11.05 -9.79
N LEU A 329 -33.49 -10.11 -10.06
CA LEU A 329 -33.23 -8.68 -9.94
C LEU A 329 -33.73 -8.18 -8.59
N ILE A 330 -32.90 -7.41 -7.89
CA ILE A 330 -33.24 -6.83 -6.59
C ILE A 330 -33.19 -5.31 -6.71
N SER A 331 -34.34 -4.68 -6.45
CA SER A 331 -34.51 -3.22 -6.50
C SER A 331 -35.06 -2.68 -5.17
N SER A 332 -35.19 -1.35 -5.08
CA SER A 332 -35.87 -0.72 -3.94
C SER A 332 -37.34 -1.12 -3.78
N LYS A 333 -37.97 -1.62 -4.86
CA LYS A 333 -39.38 -2.08 -4.87
C LYS A 333 -39.54 -3.54 -4.47
N GLY A 334 -38.45 -4.30 -4.34
CA GLY A 334 -38.46 -5.73 -3.99
C GLY A 334 -37.69 -6.59 -5.00
N ILE A 335 -37.95 -7.90 -4.92
CA ILE A 335 -37.38 -8.93 -5.78
C ILE A 335 -38.25 -9.06 -7.04
N GLU A 336 -37.61 -9.02 -8.21
CA GLU A 336 -38.23 -9.26 -9.51
C GLU A 336 -37.46 -10.39 -10.19
N GLU A 337 -38.14 -11.51 -10.47
CA GLU A 337 -37.55 -12.62 -11.21
C GLU A 337 -37.72 -12.38 -12.71
N VAL A 338 -36.64 -12.57 -13.48
CA VAL A 338 -36.67 -12.48 -14.94
C VAL A 338 -36.35 -13.84 -15.52
N GLU A 339 -37.37 -14.50 -16.06
CA GLU A 339 -37.21 -15.72 -16.83
C GLU A 339 -36.56 -15.41 -18.19
N ASN A 340 -35.63 -16.28 -18.59
CA ASN A 340 -34.79 -16.19 -19.78
C ASN A 340 -33.64 -15.18 -19.73
N ALA A 341 -32.44 -15.71 -20.00
CA ALA A 341 -31.20 -14.97 -20.17
C ALA A 341 -31.23 -14.13 -21.46
N THR A 342 -31.94 -12.99 -21.45
CA THR A 342 -31.64 -11.89 -22.38
C THR A 342 -30.36 -11.17 -21.92
N ASP A 343 -29.68 -10.45 -22.83
CA ASP A 343 -28.37 -9.79 -22.71
C ASP A 343 -28.15 -8.90 -21.46
N ILE A 344 -28.10 -9.51 -20.29
CA ILE A 344 -27.73 -8.86 -19.04
C ILE A 344 -26.22 -9.02 -18.88
N THR A 345 -25.51 -7.91 -18.99
CA THR A 345 -24.09 -7.83 -18.65
C THR A 345 -23.94 -7.17 -17.28
N PRO A 346 -23.93 -7.95 -16.18
CA PRO A 346 -23.79 -7.39 -14.85
C PRO A 346 -22.39 -6.79 -14.65
N VAL A 347 -22.32 -5.70 -13.90
CA VAL A 347 -21.07 -5.04 -13.53
C VAL A 347 -20.91 -5.06 -12.02
N CYS A 348 -19.87 -5.72 -11.54
CA CYS A 348 -19.41 -5.63 -10.17
C CYS A 348 -18.29 -4.59 -10.06
N ARG A 349 -18.62 -3.38 -9.62
CA ARG A 349 -17.58 -2.37 -9.33
C ARG A 349 -16.97 -2.64 -7.96
N LYS A 350 -15.69 -2.35 -7.82
CA LYS A 350 -14.93 -2.45 -6.56
C LYS A 350 -14.44 -1.06 -6.17
N ASN A 351 -14.61 -0.65 -4.92
CA ASN A 351 -14.04 0.58 -4.40
C ASN A 351 -12.71 0.32 -3.70
N ARG A 352 -11.70 -0.15 -4.45
CA ARG A 352 -10.42 -0.58 -3.84
C ARG A 352 -9.66 0.62 -3.25
N PRO A 353 -9.09 0.52 -2.05
CA PRO A 353 -8.20 1.55 -1.52
C PRO A 353 -6.90 1.61 -2.33
N GLN A 354 -6.13 2.68 -2.14
CA GLN A 354 -4.82 2.81 -2.77
C GLN A 354 -3.83 1.86 -2.11
N VAL A 355 -3.19 0.98 -2.89
CA VAL A 355 -2.08 0.17 -2.40
C VAL A 355 -0.81 1.02 -2.42
N VAL A 356 -0.11 1.11 -1.28
CA VAL A 356 1.10 1.93 -1.13
C VAL A 356 2.37 1.11 -0.90
N PHE A 357 2.22 -0.15 -0.50
CA PHE A 357 3.34 -1.06 -0.24
C PHE A 357 2.93 -2.49 -0.56
N ILE A 358 3.83 -3.25 -1.20
CA ILE A 358 3.66 -4.68 -1.46
C ILE A 358 4.99 -5.40 -1.25
N GLY A 359 4.98 -6.41 -0.39
CA GLY A 359 6.10 -7.28 -0.09
C GLY A 359 7.21 -6.53 0.65
N ARG A 360 8.22 -6.11 -0.11
CA ARG A 360 9.42 -5.41 0.39
C ARG A 360 9.70 -4.13 -0.39
N ARG A 361 8.66 -3.55 -0.99
CA ARG A 361 8.78 -2.38 -1.87
C ARG A 361 7.55 -1.47 -1.85
N PRO A 362 7.75 -0.15 -1.97
CA PRO A 362 6.68 0.80 -2.14
C PRO A 362 6.07 0.67 -3.53
N VAL A 363 4.77 0.96 -3.63
CA VAL A 363 4.04 1.04 -4.90
C VAL A 363 4.07 2.48 -5.38
N LYS A 364 4.56 2.72 -6.60
CA LYS A 364 4.58 4.06 -7.17
C LYS A 364 3.15 4.54 -7.44
N GLY A 365 2.74 5.59 -6.75
CA GLY A 365 1.47 6.27 -7.00
C GLY A 365 1.54 7.22 -8.20
N THR A 366 0.37 7.67 -8.64
CA THR A 366 0.26 8.77 -9.62
C THR A 366 0.69 10.08 -8.97
N LEU A 367 1.60 10.81 -9.61
CA LEU A 367 2.03 12.12 -9.15
C LEU A 367 0.88 13.13 -9.29
N LYS A 368 0.58 13.87 -8.21
CA LYS A 368 -0.45 14.90 -8.21
C LYS A 368 0.10 16.22 -7.70
N PHE A 369 -0.02 17.28 -8.50
CA PHE A 369 0.27 18.65 -8.08
C PHE A 369 -1.06 19.40 -7.91
N ASN A 370 -1.33 19.90 -6.71
CA ASN A 370 -2.62 20.54 -6.35
C ASN A 370 -3.84 19.72 -6.82
N GLY A 371 -3.81 18.40 -6.57
CA GLY A 371 -4.87 17.45 -6.94
C GLY A 371 -4.94 17.09 -8.43
N SER A 372 -4.22 17.80 -9.31
CA SER A 372 -4.17 17.52 -10.75
C SER A 372 -3.02 16.57 -11.09
N GLU A 373 -3.28 15.61 -11.97
CA GLU A 373 -2.26 14.64 -12.39
C GLU A 373 -1.07 15.31 -13.08
N VAL A 374 0.12 14.83 -12.72
CA VAL A 374 1.39 15.16 -13.36
C VAL A 374 1.95 13.88 -13.94
N THR A 375 2.29 13.90 -15.22
CA THR A 375 2.95 12.77 -15.87
C THR A 375 4.34 13.17 -16.32
N VAL A 376 5.29 12.25 -16.21
CA VAL A 376 6.66 12.48 -16.66
C VAL A 376 7.03 11.42 -17.67
N ASN A 377 7.41 11.85 -18.87
CA ASN A 377 7.88 10.97 -19.93
C ASN A 377 9.26 11.41 -20.40
N GLY A 378 10.28 10.61 -20.09
CA GLY A 378 11.67 10.95 -20.38
C GLY A 378 12.08 12.23 -19.64
N SER A 379 12.41 13.30 -20.38
CA SER A 379 12.78 14.60 -19.81
C SER A 379 11.70 15.66 -20.04
N VAL A 380 10.43 15.26 -20.13
CA VAL A 380 9.29 16.17 -20.28
C VAL A 380 8.26 15.86 -19.19
N LEU A 381 7.82 16.91 -18.51
CA LEU A 381 6.75 16.88 -17.52
C LEU A 381 5.48 17.47 -18.13
N TYR A 382 4.35 16.79 -18.00
CA TYR A 382 3.05 17.26 -18.45
C TYR A 382 2.14 17.58 -17.26
N HIS A 383 1.49 18.74 -17.31
CA HIS A 383 0.52 19.18 -16.30
C HIS A 383 -0.54 20.07 -16.96
N LYS A 384 -1.82 19.74 -16.78
CA LYS A 384 -2.98 20.49 -17.34
C LYS A 384 -2.83 20.84 -18.83
N GLY A 385 -2.38 19.88 -19.64
CA GLY A 385 -2.20 20.04 -21.09
C GLY A 385 -0.93 20.80 -21.51
N ASN A 386 -0.16 21.36 -20.57
CA ASN A 386 1.12 22.01 -20.84
C ASN A 386 2.27 21.03 -20.68
N ALA A 387 3.34 21.24 -21.46
CA ALA A 387 4.57 20.46 -21.41
C ALA A 387 5.75 21.32 -20.96
N PHE A 388 6.53 20.81 -20.01
CA PHE A 388 7.68 21.48 -19.42
C PHE A 388 8.93 20.63 -19.62
N LYS A 389 9.98 21.23 -20.19
CA LYS A 389 11.26 20.55 -20.39
C LYS A 389 11.99 20.41 -19.05
N LEU A 390 12.34 19.18 -18.70
CA LEU A 390 13.17 18.88 -17.54
C LEU A 390 14.66 18.93 -17.92
N PRO A 391 15.54 19.33 -16.98
CA PRO A 391 16.98 19.35 -17.19
C PRO A 391 17.61 17.95 -17.28
N PHE A 392 16.88 16.91 -16.88
CA PHE A 392 17.30 15.52 -16.89
C PHE A 392 16.09 14.58 -16.93
N LYS A 393 16.34 13.29 -17.15
CA LYS A 393 15.34 12.22 -17.02
C LYS A 393 15.25 11.79 -15.54
N PRO A 394 14.16 12.10 -14.83
CA PRO A 394 14.06 11.77 -13.42
C PRO A 394 13.82 10.27 -13.21
N LYS A 395 14.37 9.75 -12.12
CA LYS A 395 14.17 8.39 -11.61
C LYS A 395 13.31 8.38 -10.35
N ILE A 396 13.40 9.46 -9.57
CA ILE A 396 12.70 9.68 -8.32
C ILE A 396 11.95 11.01 -8.47
N ALA A 397 10.69 11.03 -8.09
CA ALA A 397 9.91 12.25 -8.07
C ALA A 397 8.78 12.07 -7.05
N ASP A 398 8.39 13.18 -6.43
CA ASP A 398 7.11 13.26 -5.73
C ASP A 398 6.49 14.64 -5.90
N CYS A 399 5.16 14.72 -5.73
CA CYS A 399 4.39 15.94 -5.90
C CYS A 399 3.41 16.17 -4.74
N GLY A 400 3.21 17.45 -4.41
CA GLY A 400 2.17 17.95 -3.51
C GLY A 400 1.82 19.39 -3.85
N ASN A 401 2.36 20.37 -3.12
CA ASN A 401 2.28 21.81 -3.43
C ASN A 401 3.31 22.28 -4.49
N GLY A 402 4.00 21.33 -5.11
CA GLY A 402 4.91 21.45 -6.24
C GLY A 402 5.37 20.05 -6.61
N CYS A 403 6.35 19.89 -7.49
CA CYS A 403 6.99 18.59 -7.72
C CYS A 403 8.51 18.71 -7.58
N LEU A 404 9.11 17.85 -6.76
CA LEU A 404 10.56 17.72 -6.69
C LEU A 404 10.98 16.44 -7.41
N LEU A 405 11.91 16.56 -8.35
CA LEU A 405 12.36 15.49 -9.23
C LEU A 405 13.88 15.31 -9.11
N SER A 406 14.35 14.06 -9.21
CA SER A 406 15.77 13.70 -9.16
C SER A 406 16.16 12.61 -10.17
N ASP A 407 17.36 12.70 -10.74
CA ASP A 407 18.00 11.60 -11.49
C ASP A 407 18.88 10.69 -10.61
N GLY A 408 18.92 10.96 -9.30
CA GLY A 408 19.77 10.32 -8.29
C GLY A 408 20.94 11.21 -7.84
N ARG A 409 21.25 12.29 -8.56
CA ARG A 409 22.35 13.22 -8.22
C ARG A 409 21.93 14.69 -8.28
N ARG A 410 21.11 15.04 -9.26
CA ARG A 410 20.63 16.41 -9.51
C ARG A 410 19.16 16.52 -9.14
N LEU A 411 18.75 17.73 -8.75
CA LEU A 411 17.37 18.04 -8.43
C LEU A 411 16.79 19.10 -9.36
N ALA A 412 15.49 18.99 -9.60
CA ALA A 412 14.69 20.00 -10.27
C ALA A 412 13.36 20.15 -9.53
N TYR A 413 12.90 21.39 -9.39
CA TYR A 413 11.62 21.71 -8.77
C TYR A 413 10.69 22.33 -9.81
N PHE A 414 9.45 21.85 -9.85
CA PHE A 414 8.36 22.38 -10.65
C PHE A 414 7.34 23.06 -9.74
N ASP A 415 7.08 24.34 -9.97
CA ASP A 415 6.19 25.19 -9.17
C ASP A 415 4.78 25.34 -9.79
N GLY A 416 4.50 24.64 -10.89
CA GLY A 416 3.27 24.78 -11.67
C GLY A 416 3.40 25.67 -12.91
N ASN A 417 4.33 26.63 -12.88
CA ASN A 417 4.55 27.59 -13.96
C ASN A 417 5.86 27.34 -14.70
N GLY A 418 6.87 26.76 -14.03
CA GLY A 418 8.16 26.48 -14.62
C GLY A 418 8.97 25.46 -13.83
N VAL A 419 10.08 25.03 -14.44
CA VAL A 419 11.02 24.08 -13.85
C VAL A 419 12.33 24.80 -13.54
N ARG A 420 12.85 24.62 -12.33
CA ARG A 420 14.11 25.22 -11.89
C ARG A 420 15.04 24.13 -11.37
N ILE A 421 16.33 24.22 -11.70
CA ILE A 421 17.34 23.35 -11.09
C ILE A 421 17.48 23.74 -9.62
N VAL A 422 17.59 22.74 -8.76
CA VAL A 422 17.85 22.92 -7.33
C VAL A 422 19.23 22.37 -7.03
N GLU A 423 20.09 23.19 -6.44
CA GLU A 423 21.40 22.76 -5.98
C GLU A 423 21.26 22.08 -4.62
N PHE A 424 21.70 20.82 -4.54
CA PHE A 424 21.81 20.12 -3.27
C PHE A 424 23.04 20.61 -2.51
N PRO A 425 22.99 20.80 -1.18
CA PRO A 425 24.17 21.17 -0.41
C PRO A 425 25.26 20.11 -0.61
N GLY A 426 26.36 20.47 -1.26
CA GLY A 426 27.54 19.62 -1.27
C GLY A 426 28.15 19.59 0.14
N GLU A 427 28.70 18.45 0.57
CA GLU A 427 29.35 18.27 1.89
C GLU A 427 30.50 19.25 2.21
N ARG A 428 30.87 20.17 1.29
CA ARG A 428 32.16 20.88 1.32
C ARG A 428 32.13 22.40 1.14
N SER A 429 31.00 23.10 1.27
CA SER A 429 31.05 24.58 1.21
C SER A 429 31.90 25.18 2.35
N LEU A 430 31.88 24.56 3.54
CA LEU A 430 32.73 24.94 4.68
C LEU A 430 34.19 24.46 4.53
N GLU A 431 34.42 23.22 4.10
CA GLU A 431 35.78 22.66 3.98
C GLU A 431 36.59 23.26 2.82
N ARG A 432 35.96 23.59 1.67
CA ARG A 432 36.67 24.25 0.56
C ARG A 432 37.13 25.65 0.94
N SER A 433 36.35 26.38 1.72
CA SER A 433 36.69 27.72 2.20
C SER A 433 37.90 27.67 3.14
N TYR A 434 37.91 26.71 4.07
CA TYR A 434 39.02 26.48 4.99
C TYR A 434 40.29 26.00 4.28
N LEU A 435 40.19 25.01 3.37
CA LEU A 435 41.34 24.49 2.63
C LEU A 435 41.90 25.50 1.62
N ALA A 436 41.05 26.30 0.99
CA ALA A 436 41.49 27.41 0.14
C ALA A 436 42.20 28.49 0.96
N ALA A 437 41.65 28.86 2.13
CA ALA A 437 42.31 29.80 3.05
C ALA A 437 43.65 29.26 3.56
N LEU A 438 43.73 27.96 3.87
CA LEU A 438 44.96 27.30 4.32
C LEU A 438 45.99 27.21 3.19
N GLY A 439 45.56 26.93 1.96
CA GLY A 439 46.40 26.98 0.76
C GLY A 439 46.93 28.38 0.48
N ILE A 440 46.09 29.42 0.59
CA ILE A 440 46.51 30.82 0.45
C ILE A 440 47.51 31.19 1.55
N ALA A 441 47.26 30.82 2.80
CA ALA A 441 48.17 31.08 3.91
C ALA A 441 49.54 30.42 3.71
N VAL A 442 49.57 29.18 3.23
CA VAL A 442 50.82 28.47 2.90
C VAL A 442 51.56 29.14 1.73
N ILE A 443 50.85 29.58 0.68
CA ILE A 443 51.46 30.30 -0.45
C ILE A 443 52.05 31.64 0.01
N VAL A 444 51.34 32.40 0.86
CA VAL A 444 51.82 33.66 1.43
C VAL A 444 53.07 33.44 2.29
N LEU A 445 53.08 32.40 3.12
CA LEU A 445 54.25 32.02 3.94
C LEU A 445 55.45 31.61 3.07
N LEU A 446 55.22 30.88 1.98
CA LEU A 446 56.27 30.49 1.03
C LEU A 446 56.83 31.71 0.27
N LEU A 447 55.99 32.66 -0.11
CA LEU A 447 56.41 33.93 -0.75
C LEU A 447 57.22 34.79 0.21
N ALA A 448 56.75 34.97 1.46
CA ALA A 448 57.47 35.70 2.50
C ALA A 448 58.83 35.07 2.84
N TRP A 449 58.92 33.74 2.87
CA TRP A 449 60.17 33.02 3.07
C TRP A 449 61.14 33.12 1.89
N ARG A 450 60.62 33.26 0.66
CA ARG A 450 61.44 33.48 -0.54
C ARG A 450 61.98 34.91 -0.62
N LEU A 451 61.24 35.90 -0.11
CA LEU A 451 61.62 37.32 -0.06
C LEU A 451 62.62 37.67 1.06
N ARG A 452 62.73 36.82 2.10
CA ARG A 452 63.74 36.95 3.18
C ARG A 452 65.13 36.41 2.81
N LYS A 453 65.39 36.16 1.52
CA LYS A 453 66.67 35.68 1.02
C LYS A 453 67.38 36.73 0.20
#